data_AF-A0A7S1CLV8-F1
#
_entry.id   AF-A0A7S1CLV8-F1
#
_cell.length_a   1.000
_cell.length_b   1.000
_cell.length_c   1.000
_cell.angle_alpha   90.00
_cell.angle_beta   90.00
_cell.angle_gamma   90.00
#
_symmetry.space_group_name_H-M   'P 1'
#
loop_
_entity.id
_entity.type
_entity.pdbx_description
1 polymer ?
#
loop_
_entity_poly.entity_id
_entity_poly.type
_entity_poly.pdbx_seq_one_letter_code
_entity_poly.pdbx_strand_id
1 'polypeptide(L)'
;AGAMGGGASVLTDHLRVYIATQFKYVAGDTSRSADLTALELCELKPPRDMPVEFDRAATLWVVDRDHDGLFTLPDLHAFAEVCVSLLARCKHHEFQDRIKEYCDAQVA
;
A
#
# COMPACT_ATOMS: atom_id res chain seq x y z
N ALA A 1 22.44 14.46 22.22
CA ALA A 1 21.04 14.68 21.84
C ALA A 1 20.85 14.11 20.43
N GLY A 2 20.00 13.10 20.29
CA GLY A 2 19.91 12.26 19.10
C GLY A 2 19.13 12.91 17.97
N ALA A 3 19.71 12.94 16.77
CA ALA A 3 19.02 13.19 15.52
C ALA A 3 18.67 11.84 14.89
N MET A 4 17.52 11.29 15.25
CA MET A 4 16.91 10.15 14.56
C MET A 4 15.48 10.55 14.22
N GLY A 5 15.12 10.58 12.93
CA GLY A 5 13.75 10.86 12.51
C GLY A 5 13.52 11.32 11.07
N GLY A 6 14.58 11.61 10.29
CA GLY A 6 14.40 12.10 8.91
C GLY A 6 14.13 11.03 7.84
N GLY A 7 14.48 9.76 8.10
CA GLY A 7 14.43 8.71 7.08
C GLY A 7 13.03 8.21 6.75
N ALA A 8 12.15 8.14 7.76
CA ALA A 8 10.78 7.63 7.58
C ALA A 8 9.96 8.58 6.69
N SER A 9 10.00 9.89 6.95
CA SER A 9 9.22 10.87 6.19
C SER A 9 9.63 10.96 4.72
N VAL A 10 10.94 10.85 4.42
CA VAL A 10 11.44 10.88 3.03
C VAL A 10 11.01 9.63 2.26
N LEU A 11 11.11 8.45 2.89
CA LEU A 11 10.62 7.20 2.30
C LEU A 11 9.11 7.25 2.03
N THR A 12 8.32 7.77 2.97
CA THR A 12 6.87 7.93 2.81
C THR A 12 6.54 8.90 1.68
N ASP A 13 7.28 9.99 1.52
CA ASP A 13 7.03 10.97 0.44
C ASP A 13 7.30 10.36 -0.95
N HIS A 14 8.43 9.66 -1.12
CA HIS A 14 8.74 8.94 -2.35
C HIS A 14 7.73 7.84 -2.67
N LEU A 15 7.28 7.09 -1.65
CA LEU A 15 6.23 6.08 -1.80
C LEU A 15 4.90 6.69 -2.24
N ARG A 16 4.49 7.82 -1.66
CA ARG A 16 3.27 8.52 -2.06
C ARG A 16 3.34 8.98 -3.52
N VAL A 17 4.45 9.56 -3.94
CA VAL A 17 4.65 9.95 -5.35
C VAL A 17 4.61 8.74 -6.28
N TYR A 18 5.25 7.64 -5.89
CA TYR A 18 5.26 6.40 -6.66
C TYR A 18 3.84 5.82 -6.79
N ILE A 19 3.12 5.69 -5.68
CA ILE A 19 1.75 5.18 -5.63
C ILE A 19 0.84 6.06 -6.45
N ALA A 20 0.90 7.39 -6.31
CA ALA A 20 0.10 8.31 -7.12
C ALA A 20 0.40 8.19 -8.62
N THR A 21 1.64 7.91 -8.98
CA THR A 21 2.03 7.69 -10.38
C THR A 21 1.49 6.37 -10.92
N GLN A 22 1.63 5.28 -10.16
CA GLN A 22 1.08 3.98 -10.52
C GLN A 22 -0.45 4.00 -10.56
N PHE A 23 -1.08 4.67 -9.60
CA PHE A 23 -2.52 4.86 -9.54
C PHE A 23 -3.04 5.54 -10.79
N LYS A 24 -2.42 6.66 -11.20
CA LYS A 24 -2.77 7.35 -12.45
C LYS A 24 -2.53 6.49 -13.69
N TYR A 25 -1.47 5.68 -13.68
CA TYR A 25 -1.16 4.78 -14.79
C TYR A 25 -2.24 3.71 -14.97
N VAL A 26 -2.70 3.11 -13.86
CA VAL A 26 -3.73 2.07 -13.86
C VAL A 26 -5.13 2.63 -14.06
N ALA A 27 -5.48 3.73 -13.39
CA ALA A 27 -6.78 4.40 -13.56
C ALA A 27 -7.01 4.87 -15.02
N GLY A 28 -5.92 5.06 -15.77
CA GLY A 28 -5.94 5.53 -17.15
C GLY A 28 -6.49 6.96 -17.26
N ASP A 29 -6.52 7.49 -18.49
CA ASP A 29 -7.12 8.79 -18.85
C ASP A 29 -8.67 8.79 -18.73
N THR A 30 -9.19 7.90 -17.91
CA THR A 30 -10.61 7.66 -17.77
C THR A 30 -11.13 8.64 -16.73
N SER A 31 -11.94 9.61 -17.15
CA SER A 31 -12.72 10.51 -16.28
C SER A 31 -13.76 9.79 -15.40
N ARG A 32 -13.57 8.48 -15.16
CA ARG A 32 -14.26 7.74 -14.12
C ARG A 32 -13.66 8.18 -12.80
N SER A 33 -14.52 8.27 -11.80
CA SER A 33 -14.21 8.59 -10.41
C SER A 33 -12.87 8.00 -9.98
N ALA A 34 -12.12 8.73 -9.15
CA ALA A 34 -10.72 8.48 -8.81
C ALA A 34 -10.52 7.23 -7.91
N ASP A 35 -11.10 6.10 -8.33
CA ASP A 35 -11.29 4.88 -7.59
C ASP A 35 -10.94 3.70 -8.53
N LEU A 36 -10.15 2.75 -8.02
CA LEU A 36 -9.77 1.53 -8.74
C LEU A 36 -10.64 0.37 -8.29
N THR A 37 -10.87 -0.60 -9.16
CA THR A 37 -11.46 -1.89 -8.80
C THR A 37 -10.40 -2.87 -8.28
N ALA A 38 -10.81 -3.95 -7.60
CA ALA A 38 -9.88 -4.98 -7.14
C ALA A 38 -9.00 -5.56 -8.27
N LEU A 39 -9.55 -5.71 -9.47
CA LEU A 39 -8.81 -6.20 -10.64
C LEU A 39 -7.71 -5.22 -11.06
N GLU A 40 -8.04 -3.93 -11.14
CA GLU A 40 -7.08 -2.87 -11.44
C GLU A 40 -6.04 -2.73 -10.32
N LEU A 41 -6.44 -2.91 -9.06
CA LEU A 41 -5.51 -2.93 -7.95
C LEU A 41 -4.48 -4.05 -8.06
N CYS A 42 -4.88 -5.25 -8.51
CA CYS A 42 -3.96 -6.35 -8.77
C CYS A 42 -2.95 -6.05 -9.90
N GLU A 43 -3.24 -5.09 -10.79
CA GLU A 43 -2.31 -4.64 -11.82
C GLU A 43 -1.26 -3.63 -11.31
N LEU A 44 -1.47 -3.04 -10.13
CA LEU A 44 -0.49 -2.15 -9.52
C LEU A 44 0.80 -2.91 -9.23
N LYS A 45 1.91 -2.34 -9.69
CA LYS A 45 3.23 -2.87 -9.39
C LYS A 45 3.69 -2.37 -8.04
N PRO A 46 3.88 -3.25 -7.04
CA PRO A 46 4.45 -2.83 -5.78
C PRO A 46 5.91 -2.36 -5.99
N PRO A 47 6.39 -1.37 -5.22
CA PRO A 47 7.77 -0.93 -5.30
C PRO A 47 8.71 -2.06 -4.88
N ARG A 48 9.92 -2.08 -5.47
CA ARG A 48 10.90 -3.17 -5.30
C ARG A 48 11.27 -3.43 -3.84
N ASP A 49 11.28 -2.37 -3.03
CA ASP A 49 11.63 -2.42 -1.61
C ASP A 49 10.46 -2.84 -0.70
N MET A 50 9.28 -3.11 -1.29
CA MET A 50 8.05 -3.43 -0.56
C MET A 50 7.17 -4.37 -1.39
N PRO A 51 7.52 -5.67 -1.49
CA PRO A 51 6.77 -6.65 -2.27
C PRO A 51 5.43 -6.99 -1.57
N VAL A 52 4.38 -6.23 -1.90
CA VAL A 52 3.01 -6.49 -1.44
C VAL A 52 2.25 -7.29 -2.51
N GLU A 53 1.54 -8.32 -2.08
CA GLU A 53 0.63 -9.09 -2.92
C GLU A 53 -0.80 -8.53 -2.80
N PHE A 54 -1.26 -7.81 -3.84
CA PHE A 54 -2.63 -7.29 -3.93
C PHE A 54 -3.66 -8.36 -4.37
N ASP A 55 -3.22 -9.55 -4.76
CA ASP A 55 -4.09 -10.69 -5.13
C ASP A 55 -4.74 -11.38 -3.90
N ARG A 56 -4.27 -11.09 -2.69
CA ARG A 56 -4.83 -11.68 -1.48
C ARG A 56 -6.07 -10.90 -1.03
N ALA A 57 -7.18 -11.60 -0.85
CA ALA A 57 -8.41 -11.04 -0.28
C ALA A 57 -8.18 -10.29 1.04
N ALA A 58 -7.28 -10.78 1.91
CA ALA A 58 -6.95 -10.09 3.14
C ALA A 58 -6.21 -8.77 2.93
N THR A 59 -5.34 -8.68 1.93
CA THR A 59 -4.70 -7.41 1.55
C THR A 59 -5.76 -6.45 1.03
N LEU A 60 -6.62 -6.90 0.11
CA LEU A 60 -7.71 -6.09 -0.43
C LEU A 60 -8.61 -5.55 0.69
N TRP A 61 -8.99 -6.39 1.65
CA TRP A 61 -9.80 -6.00 2.80
C TRP A 61 -9.15 -4.92 3.67
N VAL A 62 -7.83 -4.96 3.83
CA VAL A 62 -7.12 -3.97 4.65
C VAL A 62 -6.89 -2.66 3.90
N VAL A 63 -6.74 -2.71 2.58
CA VAL A 63 -6.63 -1.52 1.74
C VAL A 63 -7.99 -0.83 1.67
N ASP A 64 -9.06 -1.56 1.35
CA ASP A 64 -10.45 -1.07 1.29
C ASP A 64 -11.03 -0.88 2.70
N ARG A 65 -10.90 0.33 3.26
CA ARG A 65 -11.28 0.64 4.64
C ARG A 65 -12.79 0.82 4.83
N ASP A 66 -13.48 1.30 3.81
CA ASP A 66 -14.92 1.51 3.79
C ASP A 66 -15.69 0.30 3.26
N HIS A 67 -14.97 -0.72 2.79
CA HIS A 67 -15.51 -1.99 2.29
C HIS A 67 -16.52 -1.79 1.16
N ASP A 68 -16.29 -0.77 0.33
CA ASP A 68 -17.17 -0.43 -0.78
C ASP A 68 -16.77 -1.18 -2.08
N GLY A 69 -15.65 -1.91 -2.05
CA GLY A 69 -15.11 -2.67 -3.17
C GLY A 69 -14.36 -1.81 -4.19
N LEU A 70 -14.16 -0.53 -3.89
CA LEU A 70 -13.38 0.42 -4.65
C LEU A 70 -12.13 0.82 -3.83
N PHE A 71 -11.07 1.21 -4.53
CA PHE A 71 -9.79 1.52 -3.92
C PHE A 71 -9.36 2.91 -4.35
N THR A 72 -9.38 3.84 -3.42
CA THR A 72 -9.02 5.22 -3.69
C THR A 72 -7.53 5.45 -3.47
N LEU A 73 -7.02 6.56 -4.00
CA LEU A 73 -5.64 6.98 -3.72
C LEU A 73 -5.37 7.17 -2.21
N PRO A 74 -6.27 7.80 -1.42
CA PRO A 74 -6.18 7.80 0.05
C PRO A 74 -6.02 6.43 0.69
N ASP A 75 -6.73 5.41 0.23
CA ASP A 75 -6.66 4.05 0.78
C ASP A 75 -5.27 3.43 0.58
N LEU A 76 -4.71 3.62 -0.62
CA LEU A 76 -3.36 3.15 -0.92
C LEU A 76 -2.29 3.90 -0.13
N HIS A 77 -2.47 5.19 0.10
CA HIS A 77 -1.58 5.95 0.97
C HIS A 77 -1.64 5.47 2.42
N ALA A 78 -2.83 5.22 2.95
CA ALA A 78 -3.01 4.69 4.29
C ALA A 78 -2.36 3.30 4.43
N PHE A 79 -2.54 2.44 3.43
CA PHE A 79 -1.92 1.13 3.41
C PHE A 79 -0.39 1.19 3.30
N ALA A 80 0.15 2.14 2.52
CA ALA A 80 1.58 2.35 2.42
C ALA A 80 2.21 2.81 3.74
N GLU A 81 1.50 3.62 4.54
CA GLU A 81 1.94 4.00 5.88
C GLU A 81 2.02 2.80 6.83
N VAL A 82 1.08 1.86 6.73
CA VAL A 82 1.14 0.58 7.45
C VAL A 82 2.39 -0.20 7.03
N CYS A 83 2.64 -0.28 5.73
CA CYS A 83 3.79 -1.01 5.21
C CYS A 83 5.13 -0.37 5.63
N VAL A 84 5.25 0.96 5.60
CA VAL A 84 6.44 1.67 6.10
C VAL A 84 6.62 1.44 7.60
N SER A 85 5.54 1.47 8.37
CA SER A 85 5.57 1.20 9.80
C SER A 85 6.02 -0.23 10.12
N LEU A 86 5.62 -1.20 9.29
CA LEU A 86 6.06 -2.58 9.40
C LEU A 86 7.53 -2.74 8.99
N LEU A 87 7.95 -2.16 7.86
CA LEU A 87 9.35 -2.14 7.41
C LEU A 87 10.29 -1.52 8.44
N ALA A 88 9.85 -0.50 9.17
CA ALA A 88 10.64 0.10 10.24
C ALA A 88 10.86 -0.85 11.44
N ARG A 89 10.05 -1.91 11.56
CA ARG A 89 10.01 -2.84 12.70
C ARG A 89 10.49 -4.25 12.36
N CYS A 90 10.71 -4.57 11.09
CA CYS A 90 11.17 -5.88 10.65
C CYS A 90 12.35 -5.77 9.68
N LYS A 91 13.01 -6.89 9.41
CA LYS A 91 14.02 -6.94 8.34
C LYS A 91 13.33 -7.02 6.98
N HIS A 92 13.99 -6.54 5.94
CA HIS A 92 13.43 -6.53 4.58
C HIS A 92 12.97 -7.92 4.10
N HIS A 93 13.69 -9.00 4.43
CA HIS A 93 13.28 -10.37 4.07
C HIS A 93 12.11 -10.91 4.90
N GLU A 94 11.84 -10.34 6.07
CA GLU A 94 10.71 -10.72 6.94
C GLU A 94 9.45 -9.92 6.58
N PHE A 95 9.59 -8.84 5.80
CA PHE A 95 8.50 -7.92 5.52
C PHE A 95 7.29 -8.62 4.89
N GLN A 96 7.53 -9.49 3.91
CA GLN A 96 6.45 -10.20 3.21
C GLN A 96 5.63 -11.08 4.15
N ASP A 97 6.27 -11.79 5.07
CA ASP A 97 5.55 -12.60 6.07
C ASP A 97 4.81 -11.70 7.06
N ARG A 98 5.42 -10.59 7.49
CA ARG A 98 4.81 -9.65 8.44
C ARG A 98 3.59 -8.94 7.89
N ILE A 99 3.61 -8.50 6.65
CA ILE A 99 2.44 -7.86 6.04
C ILE A 99 1.32 -8.89 5.84
N LYS A 100 1.66 -10.14 5.51
CA LYS A 100 0.70 -11.24 5.38
C LYS A 100 0.01 -11.52 6.72
N GLU A 101 0.80 -11.72 7.79
CA GLU A 101 0.29 -11.88 9.16
C GLU A 101 -0.59 -10.70 9.59
N TYR A 102 -0.16 -9.47 9.29
CA TYR A 102 -0.93 -8.28 9.61
C TYR A 102 -2.29 -8.28 8.90
N CYS A 103 -2.31 -8.51 7.59
CA CYS A 103 -3.55 -8.53 6.83
C CYS A 103 -4.50 -9.64 7.27
N ASP A 104 -3.97 -10.85 7.49
CA ASP A 104 -4.78 -12.00 7.94
C ASP A 104 -5.39 -11.73 9.33
N ALA A 105 -4.66 -11.05 10.23
CA ALA A 105 -5.17 -10.67 11.55
C ALA A 105 -6.25 -9.58 11.53
N GLN A 106 -6.43 -8.84 10.43
CA GLN A 106 -7.51 -7.84 10.30
C GLN A 106 -8.82 -8.43 9.75
N VAL A 107 -8.76 -9.63 9.14
CA VAL A 107 -9.92 -10.32 8.56
C VAL A 107 -10.50 -11.38 9.51
N ALA A 108 -9.69 -11.85 10.47
CA ALA A 108 -10.07 -12.83 11.49
C ALA A 108 -10.97 -12.24 12.58
#